data_AF-A0A0G1NF30-F1
#
_entry.id   AF-A0A0G1NF30-F1
#
_cell.length_a   1.000
_cell.length_b   1.000
_cell.length_c   1.000
_cell.angle_alpha   90.00
_cell.angle_beta   90.00
_cell.angle_gamma   90.00
#
_symmetry.space_group_name_H-M   'P 1'
#
loop_
_entity.id
_entity.type
_entity.pdbx_description
1 polymer ?
#
loop_
_entity_poly.entity_id
_entity_poly.type
_entity_poly.pdbx_seq_one_letter_code
_entity_poly.pdbx_strand_id
1 'polypeptide(L)'
;MKKRKLSGIDRVSEKLIHYIGTNGSLIVHTIAFVGIFSLRFFAIPTEEILLILTTALSIEAVYLAIFIQITVNRTTESLAGVEMDIDDIQEDVDDIQEDVDSLETNIKGISEDYLEDSSEEVDMVRVLKDMEGRLKDLQRDIIMLQKKKS
;
A
#
# COMPACT_ATOMS: atom_id res chain seq x y z
N MET A 1 9.96 -3.52 15.42
CA MET A 1 8.72 -3.47 16.23
C MET A 1 8.89 -4.13 17.59
N LYS A 2 8.79 -3.37 18.69
CA LYS A 2 8.83 -3.91 20.07
C LYS A 2 7.42 -4.40 20.42
N LYS A 3 7.16 -5.71 20.35
CA LYS A 3 5.88 -6.28 20.81
C LYS A 3 5.65 -5.83 22.25
N ARG A 4 4.68 -4.92 22.49
CA ARG A 4 4.27 -4.55 23.85
C ARG A 4 3.85 -5.86 24.52
N LYS A 5 4.52 -6.23 25.62
CA LYS A 5 4.09 -7.36 26.45
C LYS A 5 2.69 -7.01 26.93
N LEU A 6 1.67 -7.57 26.28
CA LEU A 6 0.27 -7.44 26.70
C LEU A 6 0.21 -7.79 28.18
N SER A 7 -0.10 -6.79 29.00
CA SER A 7 -0.31 -6.97 30.42
C SER A 7 -1.43 -7.99 30.60
N GLY A 8 -1.44 -8.77 31.68
CA GLY A 8 -2.53 -9.73 31.91
C GLY A 8 -3.92 -9.10 31.82
N ILE A 9 -4.01 -7.81 32.13
CA ILE A 9 -5.20 -6.97 32.06
C ILE A 9 -5.68 -6.77 30.61
N ASP A 10 -4.76 -6.58 29.64
CA ASP A 10 -5.14 -6.30 28.25
C ASP A 10 -5.85 -7.49 27.59
N ARG A 11 -5.40 -8.72 27.88
CA ARG A 11 -6.01 -9.96 27.36
C ARG A 11 -7.37 -10.24 27.97
N VAL A 12 -7.56 -9.89 29.24
CA VAL A 12 -8.86 -10.00 29.91
C VAL A 12 -9.83 -9.00 29.31
N SER A 13 -9.41 -7.73 29.14
CA SER A 13 -10.21 -6.72 28.46
C SER A 13 -10.62 -7.21 27.08
N GLU A 14 -9.69 -7.75 26.29
CA GLU A 14 -9.94 -8.21 24.93
C GLU A 14 -10.98 -9.34 24.83
N LYS A 15 -10.93 -10.31 25.74
CA LYS A 15 -11.96 -11.36 25.83
C LYS A 15 -13.32 -10.80 26.23
N LEU A 16 -13.36 -9.82 27.13
CA LEU A 16 -14.60 -9.17 27.54
C LEU A 16 -15.22 -8.37 26.38
N ILE A 17 -14.41 -7.65 25.57
CA ILE A 17 -14.86 -7.00 24.31
C ILE A 17 -15.71 -7.97 23.52
N HIS A 18 -15.09 -9.13 23.25
CA HIS A 18 -15.57 -10.03 22.24
C HIS A 18 -16.83 -10.74 22.72
N TYR A 19 -16.85 -11.14 23.98
CA TYR A 19 -18.00 -11.81 24.59
C TYR A 19 -19.23 -10.91 24.62
N ILE A 20 -19.08 -9.66 25.07
CA ILE A 20 -20.18 -8.72 25.25
C ILE A 20 -20.80 -8.31 23.90
N GLY A 21 -19.99 -8.23 22.84
CA GLY A 21 -20.45 -7.89 21.49
C GLY A 21 -21.15 -9.02 20.72
N THR A 22 -21.33 -10.21 21.31
CA THR A 22 -21.96 -11.34 20.61
C THR A 22 -23.49 -11.33 20.69
N ASN A 23 -24.15 -11.95 19.70
CA ASN A 23 -25.59 -12.25 19.76
C ASN A 23 -25.97 -13.10 20.99
N GLY A 24 -25.04 -13.88 21.55
CA GLY A 24 -25.25 -14.65 22.78
C GLY A 24 -25.46 -13.75 24.00
N SER A 25 -24.72 -12.64 24.09
CA SER A 25 -24.91 -11.63 25.15
C SER A 25 -26.32 -11.07 25.14
N LEU A 26 -26.87 -10.74 23.96
CA LEU A 26 -28.23 -10.23 23.81
C LEU A 26 -29.30 -11.21 24.35
N ILE A 27 -29.13 -12.50 24.05
CA ILE A 27 -30.04 -13.55 24.53
C ILE A 27 -29.99 -13.66 26.06
N VAL A 28 -28.78 -13.67 26.64
CA VAL A 28 -28.59 -13.73 28.10
C VAL A 28 -29.23 -12.53 28.79
N HIS A 29 -29.02 -11.30 28.29
CA HIS A 29 -29.62 -10.09 28.86
C HIS A 29 -31.14 -10.09 28.74
N THR A 30 -31.69 -10.56 27.61
CA THR A 30 -33.13 -10.68 27.41
C THR A 30 -33.76 -11.65 28.42
N ILE A 31 -33.14 -12.81 28.64
CA ILE A 31 -33.61 -13.79 29.62
C ILE A 31 -33.48 -13.23 31.05
N ALA A 32 -32.36 -12.59 31.38
CA ALA A 32 -32.16 -11.97 32.69
C ALA A 32 -33.21 -10.91 32.99
N PHE A 33 -33.56 -10.07 32.01
CA PHE A 33 -34.60 -9.05 32.13
C PHE A 33 -35.96 -9.68 32.44
N VAL A 34 -36.36 -10.69 31.67
CA VAL A 34 -37.61 -11.43 31.89
C VAL A 34 -37.60 -12.11 33.26
N GLY A 35 -36.46 -12.67 33.68
CA GLY A 35 -36.29 -13.29 35.00
C GLY A 35 -36.49 -12.31 36.15
N ILE A 36 -35.86 -11.13 36.09
CA ILE A 36 -36.02 -10.08 37.10
C ILE A 36 -37.46 -9.56 37.14
N PHE A 37 -38.10 -9.36 35.98
CA PHE A 37 -39.52 -8.97 35.93
C PHE A 37 -40.46 -10.05 36.46
N SER A 38 -40.08 -11.33 36.37
CA SER A 38 -40.86 -12.43 36.92
C SER A 38 -40.88 -12.43 38.47
N LEU A 39 -39.96 -11.73 39.13
CA LEU A 39 -39.98 -11.54 40.58
C LEU A 39 -41.23 -10.81 41.08
N ARG A 40 -41.93 -10.06 40.22
CA ARG A 40 -43.23 -9.46 40.53
C ARG A 40 -44.26 -10.48 41.01
N PHE A 41 -44.21 -11.71 40.48
CA PHE A 41 -45.13 -12.78 40.89
C PHE A 41 -44.86 -13.30 42.31
N PHE A 42 -43.71 -12.98 42.89
CA PHE A 42 -43.30 -13.34 44.26
C PHE A 42 -43.61 -12.23 45.28
N ALA A 43 -44.54 -11.32 44.96
CA ALA A 43 -44.98 -10.20 45.81
C ALA A 43 -43.88 -9.18 46.19
N ILE A 44 -42.77 -9.14 45.45
CA ILE A 44 -41.76 -8.09 45.56
C ILE A 44 -42.32 -6.80 44.91
N PRO A 45 -42.25 -5.64 45.58
CA PRO A 45 -42.77 -4.40 45.02
C PRO A 45 -42.01 -4.00 43.76
N THR A 46 -42.75 -3.55 42.74
CA THR A 46 -42.21 -3.15 41.44
C THR A 46 -41.15 -2.05 41.56
N GLU A 47 -41.28 -1.16 42.54
CA GLU A 47 -40.34 -0.06 42.79
C GLU A 47 -38.93 -0.57 43.16
N GLU A 48 -38.85 -1.59 44.02
CA GLU A 48 -37.56 -2.21 44.39
C GLU A 48 -36.94 -2.93 43.19
N ILE A 49 -37.75 -3.66 42.42
CA ILE A 49 -37.31 -4.35 41.20
C ILE A 49 -36.72 -3.36 40.20
N LEU A 50 -37.43 -2.25 39.93
CA LEU A 50 -36.97 -1.22 39.01
C LEU A 50 -35.73 -0.49 39.55
N LEU A 51 -35.64 -0.24 40.85
CA LEU A 51 -34.46 0.39 41.46
C LEU A 51 -33.21 -0.49 41.28
N ILE A 52 -33.31 -1.80 41.54
CA ILE A 52 -32.21 -2.74 41.35
C ILE A 52 -31.85 -2.86 39.86
N LEU A 53 -32.86 -3.00 39.00
CA LEU A 53 -32.68 -3.17 37.57
C LEU A 53 -32.01 -1.94 36.94
N THR A 54 -32.51 -0.73 37.23
CA THR A 54 -31.92 0.52 36.74
C THR A 54 -30.51 0.70 37.29
N THR A 55 -30.25 0.33 38.55
CA THR A 55 -28.87 0.38 39.09
C THR A 55 -27.95 -0.59 38.34
N ALA A 56 -28.38 -1.83 38.12
CA ALA A 56 -27.61 -2.83 37.38
C ALA A 56 -27.35 -2.40 35.92
N LEU A 57 -28.38 -1.92 35.21
CA LEU A 57 -28.25 -1.41 33.84
C LEU A 57 -27.37 -0.16 33.78
N SER A 58 -27.42 0.71 34.80
CA SER A 58 -26.56 1.90 34.85
C SER A 58 -25.09 1.51 34.96
N ILE A 59 -24.78 0.48 35.75
CA ILE A 59 -23.43 -0.08 35.89
C ILE A 59 -22.99 -0.70 34.55
N GLU A 60 -23.83 -1.50 33.92
CA GLU A 60 -23.56 -2.08 32.59
C GLU A 60 -23.28 -1.00 31.55
N ALA A 61 -24.06 0.08 31.54
CA ALA A 61 -23.90 1.20 30.61
C ALA A 61 -22.55 1.93 30.81
N VAL A 62 -22.14 2.17 32.06
CA VAL A 62 -20.83 2.76 32.35
C VAL A 62 -19.69 1.84 31.89
N TYR A 63 -19.80 0.53 32.13
CA TYR A 63 -18.79 -0.43 31.68
C TYR A 63 -18.69 -0.48 30.15
N LEU A 64 -19.82 -0.56 29.44
CA LEU A 64 -19.86 -0.53 27.98
C LEU A 64 -19.29 0.78 27.40
N ALA A 65 -19.54 1.92 28.02
CA ALA A 65 -19.00 3.20 27.59
C ALA A 65 -17.47 3.24 27.68
N ILE A 66 -16.90 2.82 28.82
CA ILE A 66 -15.45 2.73 29.02
C ILE A 66 -14.84 1.74 28.02
N PHE A 67 -15.52 0.62 27.84
CA PHE A 67 -15.15 -0.44 26.93
C PHE A 67 -15.04 0.04 25.46
N ILE A 68 -16.02 0.79 25.00
CA ILE A 68 -16.00 1.45 23.68
C ILE A 68 -14.83 2.43 23.59
N GLN A 69 -14.60 3.25 24.62
CA GLN A 69 -13.50 4.23 24.63
C GLN A 69 -12.13 3.55 24.54
N ILE A 70 -11.91 2.44 25.25
CA ILE A 70 -10.68 1.64 25.15
C ILE A 70 -10.48 1.15 23.72
N THR A 71 -11.55 0.67 23.08
CA THR A 71 -11.50 0.17 21.70
C THR A 71 -11.20 1.30 20.72
N VAL A 72 -11.87 2.45 20.84
CA VAL A 72 -11.61 3.64 20.02
C VAL A 72 -10.17 4.10 20.16
N ASN A 73 -9.66 4.23 21.39
CA ASN A 73 -8.27 4.65 21.62
C ASN A 73 -7.25 3.71 20.96
N ARG A 74 -7.48 2.39 21.02
CA ARG A 74 -6.61 1.39 20.36
C ARG A 74 -6.72 1.46 18.84
N THR A 75 -7.92 1.61 18.30
CA THR A 75 -8.12 1.77 16.84
C THR A 75 -7.44 3.05 16.35
N THR A 76 -7.51 4.14 17.10
CA THR A 76 -6.80 5.39 16.78
C THR A 76 -5.28 5.18 16.79
N GLU A 77 -4.72 4.48 17.78
CA GLU A 77 -3.28 4.13 17.80
C GLU A 77 -2.90 3.26 16.60
N SER A 78 -3.74 2.29 16.24
CA SER A 78 -3.51 1.45 15.06
C SER A 78 -3.59 2.23 13.75
N LEU A 79 -4.51 3.19 13.64
CA LEU A 79 -4.63 4.07 12.47
C LEU A 79 -3.40 4.94 12.30
N ALA A 80 -2.86 5.51 13.39
CA ALA A 80 -1.63 6.29 13.33
C ALA A 80 -0.42 5.44 12.86
N GLY A 81 -0.39 4.15 13.20
CA GLY A 81 0.61 3.23 12.66
C GLY A 81 0.44 2.98 11.16
N VAL A 82 -0.80 2.78 10.71
CA VAL A 82 -1.10 2.62 9.27
C VAL A 82 -0.80 3.89 8.48
N GLU A 83 -1.01 5.08 9.06
CA GLU A 83 -0.66 6.36 8.44
C GLU A 83 0.84 6.47 8.19
N MET A 84 1.67 6.09 9.16
CA MET A 84 3.13 6.01 9.00
C MET A 84 3.52 5.00 7.91
N ASP A 85 2.92 3.82 7.89
CA ASP A 85 3.19 2.83 6.84
C ASP A 85 2.80 3.35 5.44
N ILE A 86 1.78 4.21 5.33
CA ILE A 86 1.37 4.86 4.07
C ILE A 86 2.37 5.94 3.65
N ASP A 87 2.92 6.70 4.59
CA ASP A 87 3.96 7.69 4.31
C ASP A 87 5.24 7.00 3.81
N ASP A 88 5.67 5.90 4.43
CA ASP A 88 6.81 5.10 3.98
C ASP A 88 6.58 4.55 2.55
N ILE A 89 5.38 4.06 2.25
CA ILE A 89 5.02 3.60 0.89
C ILE A 89 5.05 4.76 -0.12
N GLN A 90 4.69 5.98 0.29
CA GLN A 90 4.78 7.15 -0.60
C GLN A 90 6.23 7.48 -0.95
N GLU A 91 7.14 7.43 0.02
CA GLU A 91 8.59 7.60 -0.23
C GLU A 91 9.11 6.53 -1.21
N ASP A 92 8.77 5.26 -0.99
CA ASP A 92 9.13 4.17 -1.91
C ASP A 92 8.59 4.39 -3.34
N VAL A 93 7.38 4.97 -3.47
CA VAL A 93 6.78 5.28 -4.78
C VAL A 93 7.49 6.45 -5.47
N ASP A 94 7.87 7.48 -4.72
CA ASP A 94 8.64 8.62 -5.24
C ASP A 94 10.02 8.16 -5.74
N ASP A 95 10.71 7.30 -4.99
CA ASP A 95 11.99 6.69 -5.40
C ASP A 95 11.85 5.87 -6.68
N ILE A 96 10.80 5.04 -6.78
CA ILE A 96 10.49 4.28 -8.01
C ILE A 96 10.23 5.24 -9.18
N GLN A 97 9.61 6.39 -8.93
CA GLN A 97 9.34 7.38 -9.97
C GLN A 97 10.65 8.02 -10.49
N GLU A 98 11.61 8.33 -9.61
CA GLU A 98 12.94 8.78 -10.02
C GLU A 98 13.67 7.71 -10.85
N ASP A 99 13.59 6.44 -10.45
CA ASP A 99 14.15 5.32 -11.21
C ASP A 99 13.53 5.18 -12.60
N VAL A 100 12.21 5.39 -12.73
CA VAL A 100 11.50 5.36 -14.02
C VAL A 100 11.94 6.53 -14.92
N ASP A 101 12.08 7.74 -14.38
CA ASP A 101 12.55 8.91 -15.13
C ASP A 101 14.00 8.71 -15.61
N SER A 102 14.85 8.11 -14.78
CA SER A 102 16.22 7.71 -15.13
C SER A 102 16.22 6.65 -16.24
N LEU A 103 15.38 5.62 -16.14
CA LEU A 103 15.21 4.62 -17.21
C LEU A 103 14.72 5.25 -18.52
N GLU A 104 13.78 6.18 -18.48
CA GLU A 104 13.31 6.90 -19.67
C GLU A 104 14.46 7.68 -20.33
N THR A 105 15.29 8.36 -19.52
CA THR A 105 16.46 9.08 -20.00
C THR A 105 17.48 8.15 -20.65
N ASN A 106 17.75 7.00 -20.01
CA ASN A 106 18.64 5.98 -20.56
C ASN A 106 18.12 5.41 -21.90
N ILE A 107 16.82 5.15 -22.02
CA ILE A 107 16.19 4.69 -23.27
C ILE A 107 16.32 5.74 -24.37
N LYS A 108 16.12 7.02 -24.06
CA LYS A 108 16.32 8.11 -25.02
C LYS A 108 17.77 8.16 -25.51
N GLY A 109 18.73 8.10 -24.60
CA GLY A 109 20.15 8.09 -24.95
C GLY A 109 20.54 6.92 -25.86
N ILE A 110 20.06 5.71 -25.54
CA ILE A 110 20.24 4.54 -26.41
C ILE A 110 19.60 4.78 -27.80
N SER A 111 18.39 5.34 -27.86
CA SER A 111 17.72 5.62 -29.12
C SER A 111 18.46 6.65 -29.98
N GLU A 112 19.07 7.67 -29.36
CA GLU A 112 19.88 8.66 -30.07
C GLU A 112 21.17 8.03 -30.62
N ASP A 113 21.86 7.22 -29.82
CA ASP A 113 23.08 6.49 -30.22
C ASP A 113 22.83 5.59 -31.45
N TYR A 114 21.72 4.83 -31.46
CA TYR A 114 21.33 4.03 -32.63
C TYR A 114 21.06 4.86 -33.90
N LEU A 115 20.51 6.06 -33.76
CA LEU A 115 20.26 6.95 -34.90
C LEU A 115 21.55 7.58 -35.43
N GLU A 116 22.48 7.95 -34.53
CA GLU A 116 23.79 8.50 -34.88
C GLU A 116 24.64 7.46 -35.62
N ASP A 117 24.78 6.24 -35.08
CA ASP A 117 25.54 5.15 -35.70
C ASP A 117 24.99 4.79 -37.10
N SER A 118 23.67 4.73 -37.25
CA SER A 118 23.04 4.51 -38.57
C SER A 118 23.33 5.64 -39.56
N SER A 119 23.48 6.89 -39.10
CA SER A 119 23.79 8.02 -39.97
C SER A 119 25.26 8.03 -40.40
N GLU A 120 26.18 7.69 -39.49
CA GLU A 120 27.61 7.57 -39.78
C GLU A 120 27.90 6.44 -40.78
N GLU A 121 27.20 5.30 -40.66
CA GLU A 121 27.34 4.18 -41.60
C GLU A 121 26.93 4.59 -43.03
N VAL A 122 25.84 5.35 -43.17
CA VAL A 122 25.37 5.86 -44.47
C VAL A 122 26.38 6.84 -45.09
N ASP A 123 26.95 7.73 -44.29
CA ASP A 123 27.96 8.68 -44.78
C ASP A 123 29.27 7.98 -45.18
N MET A 124 29.69 6.96 -44.43
CA MET A 124 30.88 6.18 -44.75
C MET A 124 30.72 5.39 -46.06
N VAL A 125 29.55 4.80 -46.32
CA VAL A 125 29.23 4.15 -47.60
C VAL A 125 29.33 5.14 -48.76
N ARG A 126 28.87 6.38 -48.57
CA ARG A 126 28.95 7.43 -49.59
C ARG A 126 30.40 7.81 -49.92
N VAL A 127 31.25 7.94 -48.91
CA VAL A 127 32.69 8.22 -49.09
C VAL A 127 33.39 7.08 -49.83
N LEU A 128 33.12 5.82 -49.46
CA LEU A 128 33.70 4.65 -50.14
C LEU A 128 33.30 4.57 -51.62
N LYS A 129 32.05 4.89 -51.94
CA LYS A 129 31.55 4.94 -53.32
C LYS A 129 32.25 6.01 -54.15
N ASP A 130 32.54 7.18 -53.56
CA ASP A 130 33.28 8.25 -54.23
C ASP A 130 34.74 7.84 -54.49
N MET A 131 35.39 7.19 -53.52
CA MET A 131 36.73 6.62 -53.70
C MET A 131 36.77 5.55 -54.79
N GLU A 132 35.76 4.66 -54.86
CA GLU A 132 35.64 3.66 -55.93
C GLU A 132 35.56 4.32 -57.31
N GLY A 133 34.78 5.40 -57.44
CA GLY A 133 34.68 6.18 -58.67
C GLY A 133 36.03 6.74 -59.11
N ARG A 134 36.75 7.38 -58.18
CA ARG A 134 38.09 7.92 -58.42
C ARG A 134 39.10 6.85 -58.81
N LEU A 135 39.04 5.66 -58.20
CA LEU A 135 39.91 4.54 -58.56
C LEU A 135 39.60 4.00 -59.96
N LYS A 136 38.34 3.92 -60.36
CA LYS A 136 37.95 3.56 -61.74
C LYS A 136 38.45 4.57 -62.76
N ASP A 137 38.40 5.86 -62.43
CA ASP A 137 38.90 6.92 -63.29
C ASP A 137 40.42 6.81 -63.43
N LEU A 138 41.15 6.65 -62.32
CA LEU A 138 42.60 6.39 -62.34
C LEU A 138 42.96 5.14 -63.15
N GLN A 139 42.20 4.06 -63.02
CA GLN A 139 42.41 2.85 -63.83
C GLN A 139 42.25 3.14 -65.32
N ARG A 140 41.22 3.90 -65.72
CA ARG A 140 41.03 4.33 -67.11
C ARG A 140 42.20 5.19 -67.59
N ASP A 141 42.66 6.12 -66.78
CA ASP A 141 43.79 6.99 -67.11
C ASP A 141 45.09 6.19 -67.31
N ILE A 142 45.37 5.22 -66.43
CA ILE A 142 46.51 4.30 -66.56
C ILE A 142 46.43 3.50 -67.87
N ILE A 143 45.25 2.96 -68.21
CA ILE A 143 45.03 2.23 -69.46
C ILE A 143 45.27 3.13 -70.68
N MET A 144 44.78 4.37 -70.65
CA MET A 144 45.02 5.33 -71.73
C MET A 144 46.51 5.67 -71.87
N LEU A 145 47.23 5.84 -70.77
CA LEU A 145 48.67 6.11 -70.78
C LEU A 145 49.48 4.90 -71.28
N GLN A 146 49.08 3.67 -70.95
CA GLN A 146 49.71 2.45 -71.49
C GLN A 146 49.52 2.33 -73.01
N LYS A 147 48.32 2.63 -73.53
CA LYS A 147 48.04 2.61 -74.98
C LYS A 147 48.82 3.66 -75.76
N LYS A 148 49.15 4.81 -75.15
CA LYS A 148 49.90 5.88 -75.81
C LYS A 148 51.42 5.63 -75.86
N LYS A 149 51.91 4.63 -75.13
CA LYS A 149 53.34 4.29 -74.99
C LYS A 149 53.75 3.08 -75.85
N SER A 150 52.78 2.43 -76.52
CA SER A 150 52.99 1.42 -77.56
C SER A 150 52.73 2.01 -78.94
#